data_AF-A0A368SAQ8-F1
#
_entry.id   AF-A0A368SAQ8-F1
#
_cell.length_a   1.000
_cell.length_b   1.000
_cell.length_c   1.000
_cell.angle_alpha   90.00
_cell.angle_beta   90.00
_cell.angle_gamma   90.00
#
_symmetry.space_group_name_H-M   'P 1'
#
loop_
_entity.id
_entity.type
_entity.pdbx_description
1 polymer ?
#
loop_
_entity_poly.entity_id
_entity_poly.type
_entity_poly.pdbx_seq_one_letter_code
_entity_poly.pdbx_strand_id
1 'polypeptide(L)'
;MAHSAGKNLSAVLILLVAITAVEGRIHGAESASVGDNLFLCNDHQSANYKGICIGLIHDKACKSVCLAESSDNISGGCNFFMCWCQTRCTSETVAAASAPIPA
;
A
#
# COMPACT_ATOMS: atom_id res chain seq x y z
N MET A 1 -35.06 6.63 36.59
CA MET A 1 -33.79 5.97 36.24
C MET A 1 -33.17 6.75 35.11
N ALA A 2 -32.13 7.56 35.38
CA ALA A 2 -31.44 8.34 34.36
C ALA A 2 -30.06 7.73 34.15
N HIS A 3 -29.91 6.90 33.12
CA HIS A 3 -28.61 6.43 32.68
C HIS A 3 -27.90 7.60 31.97
N SER A 4 -26.85 8.12 32.61
CA SER A 4 -25.94 9.11 32.04
C SER A 4 -25.20 8.48 30.84
N ALA A 5 -25.64 8.81 29.63
CA ALA A 5 -25.12 8.28 28.36
C ALA A 5 -24.08 9.22 27.69
N GLY A 6 -23.45 10.12 28.45
CA GLY A 6 -22.58 11.17 27.88
C GLY A 6 -21.08 10.83 27.82
N LYS A 7 -20.58 9.91 28.66
CA LYS A 7 -19.14 9.67 28.83
C LYS A 7 -18.52 8.82 27.73
N ASN A 8 -19.30 7.95 27.11
CA ASN A 8 -18.77 6.93 26.20
C ASN A 8 -18.67 7.45 24.76
N LEU A 9 -19.51 8.41 24.35
CA LEU A 9 -19.44 9.03 23.04
C LEU A 9 -18.21 9.93 22.88
N SER A 10 -17.86 10.68 23.92
CA SER A 10 -16.68 11.56 23.89
C SER A 10 -15.37 10.77 23.77
N ALA A 11 -15.24 9.66 24.52
CA ALA A 11 -14.09 8.77 24.40
C ALA A 11 -13.96 8.13 23.01
N VAL A 12 -15.09 7.74 22.40
CA VAL A 12 -15.12 7.18 21.03
C VAL A 12 -14.71 8.23 19.99
N LEU A 13 -15.20 9.47 20.13
CA LEU A 13 -14.82 10.57 19.23
C LEU A 13 -13.34 10.94 19.34
N ILE A 14 -12.78 10.98 20.56
CA ILE A 14 -11.34 11.23 20.78
C ILE A 14 -10.49 10.10 20.16
N LEU A 15 -10.92 8.84 20.28
CA LEU A 15 -10.23 7.70 19.69
C LEU A 15 -10.22 7.77 18.15
N LEU A 16 -11.33 8.16 17.52
CA LEU A 16 -11.43 8.31 16.07
C LEU A 16 -10.49 9.42 15.54
N VAL A 17 -10.39 10.56 16.24
CA VAL A 17 -9.51 11.67 15.84
C VAL A 17 -8.03 11.27 15.96
N ALA A 18 -7.65 10.50 16.98
CA ALA A 18 -6.27 10.05 17.16
C ALA A 18 -5.76 9.13 16.02
N ILE A 19 -6.64 8.31 15.43
CA ILE A 19 -6.26 7.39 14.33
C ILE A 19 -6.01 8.16 13.02
N THR A 20 -6.67 9.31 12.82
CA THR A 20 -6.50 10.12 11.59
C THR A 20 -5.26 11.04 11.61
N ALA A 21 -4.59 11.20 12.75
CA ALA A 21 -3.44 12.10 12.88
C ALA A 21 -2.08 11.43 12.55
N VAL A 22 -2.08 10.16 12.15
CA VAL A 22 -0.87 9.42 11.74
C VAL A 22 -0.67 9.38 10.21
N GLU A 23 -1.15 10.40 9.48
CA GLU A 23 -0.67 10.68 8.11
C GLU A 23 0.46 11.72 8.15
N GLY A 24 1.52 11.38 8.89
CA GLY A 24 2.76 12.14 8.95
C GLY A 24 3.82 11.48 8.09
N ARG A 25 3.86 11.84 6.80
CA ARG A 25 5.00 11.76 5.87
C ARG A 25 5.93 10.53 6.00
N ILE A 26 5.82 9.60 5.04
CA ILE A 26 7.00 8.90 4.53
C ILE A 26 7.00 9.05 3.02
N HIS A 27 8.01 9.80 2.55
CA HIS A 27 8.41 9.87 1.15
C HIS A 27 8.71 8.48 0.62
N GLY A 28 8.48 8.26 -0.67
CA GLY A 28 8.71 7.00 -1.38
C GLY A 28 9.96 6.27 -0.90
N ALA A 29 9.76 5.19 -0.16
CA ALA A 29 10.80 4.25 0.17
C ALA A 29 10.91 3.28 -1.01
N GLU A 30 11.87 3.57 -1.88
CA GLU A 30 12.35 2.69 -2.93
C GLU A 30 12.80 1.37 -2.25
N SER A 31 12.01 0.32 -2.40
CA SER A 31 12.28 -0.95 -1.76
C SER A 31 13.23 -1.75 -2.65
N ALA A 32 14.53 -1.61 -2.40
CA ALA A 32 15.53 -2.54 -2.92
C ALA A 32 15.30 -3.92 -2.29
N SER A 33 14.81 -4.88 -3.06
CA SER A 33 14.72 -6.28 -2.64
C SER A 33 15.58 -7.15 -3.56
N VAL A 34 16.68 -7.67 -3.00
CA VAL A 34 17.48 -8.77 -3.55
C VAL A 34 16.74 -10.07 -3.25
N GLY A 35 16.25 -10.73 -4.30
CA GLY A 35 15.55 -12.00 -4.17
C GLY A 35 15.01 -12.52 -5.51
N ASP A 36 15.85 -13.23 -6.23
CA ASP A 36 15.59 -14.21 -7.30
C ASP A 36 14.16 -14.37 -7.89
N ASN A 37 14.07 -14.15 -9.21
CA ASN A 37 13.26 -14.87 -10.19
C ASN A 37 11.76 -14.54 -10.40
N LEU A 38 11.47 -13.36 -10.96
CA LEU A 38 10.55 -13.10 -12.10
C LEU A 38 10.32 -11.59 -12.19
N PHE A 39 11.20 -10.84 -12.86
CA PHE A 39 11.26 -9.35 -13.00
C PHE A 39 9.97 -8.54 -12.68
N LEU A 40 9.59 -8.48 -11.40
CA LEU A 40 8.71 -7.49 -10.80
C LEU A 40 9.66 -6.45 -10.23
N CYS A 41 9.76 -5.29 -10.88
CA CYS A 41 10.77 -4.31 -10.47
C CYS A 41 10.38 -3.49 -9.25
N ASN A 42 9.08 -3.41 -8.95
CA ASN A 42 8.59 -2.69 -7.80
C ASN A 42 7.21 -3.20 -7.40
N ASP A 43 7.04 -3.32 -6.09
CA ASP A 43 5.75 -3.40 -5.45
C ASP A 43 5.50 -2.08 -4.74
N HIS A 44 4.36 -1.46 -4.99
CA HIS A 44 3.95 -0.27 -4.25
C HIS A 44 2.56 -0.49 -3.64
N GLN A 45 2.30 0.18 -2.53
CA GLN A 45 0.98 0.14 -1.94
C GLN A 45 -0.02 0.87 -2.85
N SER A 46 -1.19 0.28 -3.09
CA SER A 46 -2.28 0.92 -3.83
C SER A 46 -2.78 2.16 -3.08
N ALA A 47 -2.88 3.29 -3.77
CA ALA A 47 -3.48 4.50 -3.23
C ALA A 47 -5.03 4.45 -3.26
N ASN A 48 -5.59 3.67 -4.21
CA ASN A 48 -7.03 3.62 -4.44
C ASN A 48 -7.75 2.50 -3.69
N TYR A 49 -7.06 1.43 -3.29
CA TYR A 49 -7.68 0.35 -2.52
C TYR A 49 -8.02 0.82 -1.09
N LYS A 50 -9.28 0.67 -0.68
CA LYS A 50 -9.75 1.12 0.64
C LYS A 50 -10.10 -0.07 1.53
N GLY A 51 -9.69 0.02 2.80
CA GLY A 51 -9.98 -0.99 3.82
C GLY A 51 -8.95 -2.12 3.87
N ILE A 52 -9.30 -3.15 4.64
CA ILE A 52 -8.43 -4.32 4.88
C ILE A 52 -8.39 -5.22 3.65
N CYS A 53 -7.20 -5.65 3.27
CA CYS A 53 -6.97 -6.60 2.19
C CYS A 53 -6.62 -7.97 2.79
N ILE A 54 -7.54 -8.94 2.70
CA ILE A 54 -7.30 -10.33 3.15
C ILE A 54 -6.93 -11.17 1.93
N GLY A 55 -5.74 -11.78 1.96
CA GLY A 55 -5.29 -12.73 0.93
C GLY A 55 -6.32 -13.83 0.69
N LEU A 56 -6.40 -14.34 -0.54
CA LEU A 56 -7.41 -15.29 -1.04
C LEU A 56 -8.83 -14.74 -1.20
N ILE A 57 -9.27 -13.79 -0.37
CA ILE A 57 -10.63 -13.21 -0.43
C ILE A 57 -10.65 -11.96 -1.32
N HIS A 58 -9.68 -11.07 -1.09
CA HIS A 58 -9.66 -9.75 -1.71
C HIS A 58 -8.60 -9.58 -2.80
N ASP A 59 -7.79 -10.62 -3.09
CA ASP A 59 -6.72 -10.53 -4.11
C ASP A 59 -7.25 -10.13 -5.48
N LYS A 60 -8.41 -10.67 -5.89
CA LYS A 60 -9.03 -10.30 -7.17
C LYS A 60 -9.46 -8.84 -7.18
N ALA A 61 -9.99 -8.33 -6.07
CA ALA A 61 -10.41 -6.94 -5.95
C ALA A 61 -9.19 -6.01 -5.95
N CYS A 62 -8.15 -6.34 -5.18
CA CYS A 62 -6.89 -5.63 -5.16
C CYS A 62 -6.24 -5.58 -6.55
N LYS A 63 -6.13 -6.72 -7.24
CA LYS A 63 -5.65 -6.77 -8.62
C LYS A 63 -6.44 -5.85 -9.55
N SER A 64 -7.76 -5.88 -9.49
CA SER A 64 -8.60 -5.02 -10.34
C SER A 64 -8.37 -3.54 -10.06
N VAL A 65 -8.20 -3.15 -8.80
CA VAL A 65 -7.90 -1.77 -8.41
C VAL A 65 -6.52 -1.36 -8.92
N CYS A 66 -5.50 -2.20 -8.75
CA CYS A 66 -4.15 -1.91 -9.24
C CYS A 66 -4.11 -1.68 -10.74
N LEU A 67 -4.81 -2.51 -11.53
CA LEU A 67 -4.90 -2.35 -12.98
C LEU A 67 -5.66 -1.09 -13.41
N ALA A 68 -6.59 -0.62 -12.59
CA ALA A 68 -7.32 0.63 -12.83
C ALA A 68 -6.56 1.88 -12.34
N GLU A 69 -5.65 1.71 -11.37
CA GLU A 69 -4.87 2.78 -10.77
C GLU A 69 -3.76 3.29 -11.70
N SER A 70 -3.11 2.39 -12.45
CA SER A 70 -2.10 2.76 -13.45
C SER A 70 -2.01 1.72 -14.55
N SER A 71 -1.73 2.16 -15.78
CA SER A 71 -1.41 1.27 -16.91
C SER A 71 -0.08 0.52 -16.73
N ASP A 72 0.79 1.01 -15.85
CA ASP A 72 2.11 0.41 -15.59
C ASP A 72 2.01 -0.79 -14.63
N ASN A 73 0.89 -0.90 -13.91
CA ASN A 73 0.59 -2.00 -13.02
C ASN A 73 0.16 -3.23 -13.83
N ILE A 74 0.74 -4.39 -13.50
CA ILE A 74 0.43 -5.66 -14.17
C ILE A 74 -0.37 -6.62 -13.30
N SER A 75 -0.32 -6.42 -11.99
CA SER A 75 -1.00 -7.27 -11.03
C SER A 75 -1.15 -6.53 -9.70
N GLY A 76 -1.84 -7.17 -8.77
CA GLY A 76 -1.87 -6.77 -7.37
C GLY A 76 -2.33 -7.91 -6.49
N GLY A 77 -1.96 -7.85 -5.22
CA GLY A 77 -2.31 -8.85 -4.22
C GLY A 77 -2.36 -8.26 -2.81
N CYS A 78 -3.06 -8.94 -1.92
CA CYS A 78 -3.10 -8.58 -0.53
C CYS A 78 -1.85 -9.09 0.19
N ASN A 79 -1.13 -8.19 0.86
CA ASN A 79 -0.03 -8.54 1.76
C ASN A 79 -0.06 -7.61 2.99
N PHE A 80 0.22 -8.15 4.17
CA PHE A 80 0.14 -7.41 5.45
C PHE A 80 -1.16 -6.62 5.66
N PHE A 81 -2.31 -7.20 5.29
CA PHE A 81 -3.62 -6.54 5.34
C PHE A 81 -3.80 -5.32 4.41
N MET A 82 -2.86 -5.11 3.50
CA MET A 82 -2.80 -3.98 2.57
C MET A 82 -2.78 -4.48 1.13
N CYS A 83 -3.25 -3.67 0.18
CA CYS A 83 -3.20 -4.02 -1.24
C CYS A 83 -1.90 -3.49 -1.85
N TRP A 84 -1.14 -4.39 -2.47
CA TRP A 84 0.12 -4.10 -3.14
C TRP A 84 -0.03 -4.31 -4.64
N CYS A 85 0.37 -3.31 -5.42
CA CYS A 85 0.38 -3.32 -6.87
C CYS A 85 1.79 -3.63 -7.37
N GLN A 86 1.86 -4.45 -8.41
CA GLN A 86 3.11 -4.90 -9.01
C GLN A 86 3.28 -4.20 -10.36
N THR A 87 4.41 -3.55 -10.59
CA THR A 87 4.71 -2.84 -11.85
C THR A 87 5.68 -3.62 -12.73
N ARG A 88 5.61 -3.41 -14.06
CA ARG A 88 6.68 -3.87 -14.94
C ARG A 88 7.96 -3.09 -14.67
N CYS A 89 9.07 -3.78 -14.89
CA CYS A 89 10.36 -3.15 -15.12
C CYS A 89 10.31 -2.35 -16.42
N THR A 90 10.38 -1.02 -16.36
CA THR A 90 10.71 -0.21 -17.53
C THR A 90 12.23 -0.27 -17.74
N SER A 91 12.69 -0.17 -19.00
CA SER A 91 14.11 -0.22 -19.35
C SER A 91 14.94 0.86 -18.62
N GLU A 92 14.30 1.94 -18.19
CA GLU A 92 14.90 3.05 -17.44
C GLU A 92 15.31 2.62 -16.02
N THR A 93 14.49 1.82 -15.34
CA THR A 93 14.82 1.27 -14.01
C THR A 93 15.99 0.29 -14.08
N VAL A 94 16.05 -0.53 -15.14
CA VAL A 94 17.18 -1.47 -15.35
C VAL A 94 18.48 -0.71 -15.62
N ALA A 95 18.41 0.38 -16.40
CA ALA A 95 19.56 1.23 -16.68
C ALA A 95 20.06 1.95 -15.41
N ALA A 96 19.16 2.45 -14.56
CA ALA A 96 19.51 3.07 -13.28
C ALA A 96 20.17 2.09 -12.30
N ALA A 97 19.66 0.85 -12.21
CA ALA A 97 20.28 -0.19 -11.39
C ALA A 97 21.66 -0.64 -11.90
N SER A 98 21.95 -0.42 -13.19
CA SER A 98 23.22 -0.76 -13.82
C SER A 98 24.24 0.39 -13.78
N ALA A 99 23.86 1.58 -13.29
CA ALA A 99 24.76 2.71 -13.20
C ALA A 99 25.77 2.49 -12.04
N PRO A 100 27.07 2.77 -12.26
CA PRO A 100 28.05 2.72 -11.18
C PRO A 100 27.67 3.73 -10.09
N ILE A 101 27.69 3.30 -8.83
CA ILE A 101 27.55 4.22 -7.69
C ILE A 101 28.79 5.13 -7.71
N PRO A 102 28.65 6.47 -7.79
CA PRO A 102 29.79 7.37 -7.71
C PRO A 102 30.52 7.16 -6.37
N ALA A 103 31.84 7.03 -6.44
CA ALA A 103 32.72 6.87 -5.28
C ALA A 103 32.78 8.12 -4.40
#